data_AF-A0A7Z7PML1-F1
#
_entry.id   AF-A0A7Z7PML1-F1
#
_cell.length_a   1.000
_cell.length_b   1.000
_cell.length_c   1.000
_cell.angle_alpha   90.00
_cell.angle_beta   90.00
_cell.angle_gamma   90.00
#
_symmetry.space_group_name_H-M   'P 1'
#
loop_
_entity.id
_entity.type
_entity.pdbx_description
1 polymer ?
#
loop_
_entity_poly.entity_id
_entity_poly.type
_entity_poly.pdbx_seq_one_letter_code
_entity_poly.pdbx_strand_id
1 'polypeptide(L)'
;MRRFKSISGELIVVAGTLLVAMAFFLVFTWGDSTVTMTYIIVADKIDNSREGKFDFTVVAEGGEVFAVRNVESQGIYSASKVFKTLEIGKRYQVLVTGRRLPLLGLKRNIIQASLAQ
;
A
#
# COMPACT_ATOMS: atom_id res chain seq x y z
N MET A 1 2.17 -28.31 45.38
CA MET A 1 3.25 -27.74 44.54
C MET A 1 3.03 -28.17 43.09
N ARG A 2 2.69 -27.24 42.19
CA ARG A 2 2.36 -27.53 40.79
C ARG A 2 3.63 -27.96 40.03
N ARG A 3 3.63 -29.18 39.50
CA ARG A 3 4.67 -29.70 38.61
C ARG A 3 4.64 -28.88 37.31
N PHE A 4 5.53 -27.91 37.16
CA PHE A 4 5.85 -27.37 35.85
C PHE A 4 6.52 -28.50 35.06
N LYS A 5 5.76 -29.07 34.12
CA LYS A 5 6.23 -30.03 33.12
C LYS A 5 7.40 -29.36 32.40
N SER A 6 8.59 -29.96 32.43
CA SER A 6 9.79 -29.37 31.81
C SER A 6 9.52 -29.12 30.33
N ILE A 7 9.35 -27.85 29.97
CA ILE A 7 9.28 -27.43 28.58
C ILE A 7 10.69 -27.67 28.03
N SER A 8 10.84 -28.52 27.02
CA SER A 8 12.15 -28.77 26.41
C SER A 8 12.71 -27.45 25.86
N GLY A 9 14.02 -27.23 25.99
CA GLY A 9 14.66 -26.00 25.53
C GLY A 9 14.37 -25.69 24.06
N GLU A 10 14.21 -26.72 23.22
CA GLU A 10 13.80 -26.59 21.83
C GLU A 10 12.44 -25.91 21.66
N LEU A 11 11.46 -26.22 22.52
CA LEU A 11 10.12 -25.66 22.43
C LEU A 11 10.12 -24.16 22.77
N ILE A 12 11.01 -23.74 23.67
CA ILE A 12 11.26 -22.31 23.98
C ILE A 12 11.91 -21.60 22.79
N VAL A 13 12.91 -22.24 22.16
CA VAL A 13 13.60 -21.67 20.99
C VAL A 13 12.65 -21.53 19.80
N VAL A 14 11.81 -22.53 19.53
CA VAL A 14 10.81 -22.48 18.47
C VAL A 14 9.79 -21.37 18.74
N ALA A 15 9.26 -21.28 19.96
CA ALA A 15 8.32 -20.22 20.33
C ALA A 15 8.95 -18.81 20.22
N GLY A 16 10.19 -18.64 20.65
CA GLY A 16 10.94 -17.39 20.51
C GLY A 16 11.15 -16.99 19.06
N THR A 17 11.52 -17.94 18.20
CA THR A 17 11.73 -17.71 16.77
C THR A 17 10.42 -17.31 16.07
N LEU A 18 9.31 -17.97 16.40
CA LEU A 18 7.97 -17.62 15.92
C LEU A 18 7.54 -16.22 16.34
N LEU A 19 7.80 -15.84 17.60
CA LEU A 19 7.50 -14.50 18.10
C LEU A 19 8.30 -13.41 17.37
N VAL A 20 9.59 -13.65 17.14
CA VAL A 20 10.45 -12.73 16.37
C VAL A 20 9.95 -12.61 14.93
N ALA A 21 9.67 -13.73 14.26
CA ALA A 21 9.13 -13.75 12.91
C ALA A 21 7.78 -12.99 12.81
N MET A 22 6.90 -13.19 13.80
CA MET A 22 5.61 -12.49 13.88
C MET A 22 5.78 -10.99 14.13
N ALA A 23 6.72 -10.58 14.97
CA ALA A 23 7.05 -9.17 15.20
C ALA A 23 7.57 -8.50 13.91
N PHE A 24 8.47 -9.17 13.19
CA PHE A 24 8.91 -8.70 11.88
C PHE A 24 7.76 -8.60 10.89
N PHE A 25 6.91 -9.63 10.79
CA PHE A 25 5.74 -9.61 9.92
C PHE A 25 4.80 -8.43 10.23
N LEU A 26 4.53 -8.16 11.51
CA LEU A 26 3.71 -7.03 11.92
C LEU A 26 4.34 -5.68 11.57
N VAL A 27 5.64 -5.49 11.81
CA VAL A 27 6.33 -4.24 11.44
C VAL A 27 6.32 -4.03 9.93
N PHE A 28 6.56 -5.07 9.14
CA PHE A 28 6.56 -4.97 7.68
C PHE A 28 5.16 -4.73 7.10
N THR A 29 4.12 -5.33 7.68
CA THR A 29 2.73 -5.11 7.25
C THR A 29 2.18 -3.75 7.68
N TRP A 30 2.57 -3.23 8.85
CA TRP A 30 2.19 -1.88 9.29
C TRP A 30 2.78 -0.77 8.43
N GLY A 31 3.99 -0.98 7.88
CA GLY A 31 4.60 -0.03 6.94
C GLY A 31 3.80 0.16 5.64
N ASP A 32 2.88 -0.73 5.32
CA ASP A 32 1.98 -0.60 4.16
C ASP A 32 0.79 0.35 4.43
N SER A 33 0.55 0.67 5.71
CA SER A 33 -0.52 1.57 6.15
C SER A 33 -0.09 3.04 6.25
N THR A 34 1.17 3.37 5.95
CA THR A 34 1.62 4.76 6.04
C THR A 34 1.00 5.59 4.93
N VAL A 35 0.15 6.53 5.31
CA VAL A 35 -0.47 7.50 4.41
C VAL A 35 0.43 8.73 4.31
N THR A 36 0.86 9.06 3.09
CA THR A 36 1.76 10.18 2.80
C THR A 36 1.13 11.09 1.76
N MET A 37 1.31 12.40 1.92
CA MET A 37 0.89 13.39 0.94
C MET A 37 2.05 13.77 0.02
N THR A 38 1.82 13.80 -1.28
CA THR A 38 2.82 14.19 -2.28
C THR A 38 2.19 14.97 -3.41
N TYR A 39 3.01 15.67 -4.20
CA TYR A 39 2.58 16.32 -5.43
C TYR A 39 2.99 15.47 -6.63
N ILE A 40 2.08 15.32 -7.59
CA ILE A 40 2.36 14.68 -8.88
C ILE A 40 1.86 15.56 -10.01
N ILE A 41 2.53 15.49 -11.15
CA ILE A 41 1.98 15.97 -12.43
C ILE A 41 1.64 14.71 -13.21
N VAL A 42 0.40 14.59 -13.69
CA VAL A 42 -0.05 13.36 -14.36
C VAL A 42 0.48 13.37 -15.79
N ALA A 43 1.35 12.42 -16.13
CA ALA A 43 1.87 12.25 -17.49
C ALA A 43 1.00 11.29 -18.31
N ASP A 44 0.52 10.21 -17.70
CA ASP A 44 -0.31 9.22 -18.39
C ASP A 44 -1.27 8.50 -17.43
N LYS A 45 -2.33 7.91 -18.00
CA LYS A 45 -3.39 7.19 -17.30
C LYS A 45 -3.76 5.92 -18.05
N ILE A 46 -3.67 4.79 -17.37
CA ILE A 46 -3.98 3.48 -17.92
C ILE A 46 -5.11 2.86 -17.12
N ASP A 47 -6.20 2.52 -17.79
CA ASP A 47 -7.29 1.74 -17.20
C ASP A 47 -6.98 0.24 -17.35
N ASN A 48 -6.61 -0.40 -16.25
CA ASN A 48 -6.37 -1.85 -16.20
C ASN A 48 -7.53 -2.58 -15.49
N SER A 49 -8.68 -1.92 -15.31
CA SER A 49 -9.81 -2.49 -14.61
C SER A 49 -10.36 -3.70 -15.37
N ARG A 50 -10.69 -4.77 -14.65
CA ARG A 50 -11.25 -6.01 -15.21
C ARG A 50 -12.35 -6.53 -14.30
N GLU A 51 -13.49 -6.88 -14.86
CA GLU A 51 -14.57 -7.64 -14.21
C GLU A 51 -14.82 -7.23 -12.75
N GLY A 52 -15.13 -5.95 -12.53
CA GLY A 52 -15.47 -5.41 -11.20
C GLY A 52 -14.28 -5.07 -10.29
N LYS A 53 -13.04 -5.34 -10.70
CA LYS A 53 -11.84 -4.87 -10.00
C LYS A 53 -11.42 -3.50 -10.52
N PHE A 54 -11.51 -2.50 -9.65
CA PHE A 54 -11.03 -1.14 -9.91
C PHE A 54 -9.51 -1.10 -9.75
N ASP A 55 -8.80 -1.38 -10.84
CA ASP A 55 -7.34 -1.31 -10.92
C ASP A 55 -6.91 -0.33 -12.00
N PHE A 56 -6.59 0.90 -11.59
CA PHE A 56 -6.07 1.91 -12.52
C PHE A 56 -4.60 2.19 -12.24
N THR A 57 -3.90 2.66 -13.26
CA THR A 57 -2.51 3.09 -13.16
C THR A 57 -2.38 4.54 -13.60
N VAL A 58 -1.64 5.32 -12.83
CA VAL A 58 -1.32 6.71 -13.13
C VAL A 58 0.19 6.83 -13.18
N VAL A 59 0.71 7.37 -14.27
CA VAL A 59 2.13 7.67 -14.44
C VAL A 59 2.32 9.16 -14.21
N ALA A 60 3.22 9.51 -13.30
CA ALA A 60 3.61 10.89 -13.05
C ALA A 60 4.76 11.32 -13.96
N GLU A 61 4.88 12.62 -14.18
CA GLU A 61 6.02 13.25 -14.81
C GLU A 61 7.30 12.90 -14.00
N GLY A 62 8.33 12.40 -14.69
CA GLY A 62 9.50 11.76 -14.05
C GLY A 62 9.45 10.23 -14.00
N GLY A 63 8.39 9.61 -14.54
CA GLY A 63 8.30 8.15 -14.74
C GLY A 63 7.89 7.35 -13.50
N GLU A 64 7.49 8.02 -12.41
CA GLU A 64 6.96 7.33 -11.25
C GLU A 64 5.55 6.79 -11.52
N VAL A 65 5.31 5.53 -11.16
CA VAL A 65 4.05 4.85 -11.44
C VAL A 65 3.30 4.59 -10.14
N PHE A 66 2.05 5.02 -10.11
CA PHE A 66 1.12 4.86 -9.01
C PHE A 66 -0.01 3.92 -9.41
N ALA A 67 -0.46 3.10 -8.47
CA ALA A 67 -1.72 2.39 -8.58
C ALA A 67 -2.85 3.30 -8.07
N VAL A 68 -4.06 3.08 -8.56
CA VAL A 68 -5.29 3.66 -8.02
C VAL A 68 -6.29 2.52 -7.88
N ARG A 69 -6.38 2.00 -6.66
CA ARG A 69 -7.17 0.82 -6.29
C ARG A 69 -7.98 1.10 -5.04
N ASN A 70 -9.10 0.41 -4.90
CA ASN A 70 -9.85 0.43 -3.65
C ASN A 70 -9.00 -0.23 -2.56
N VAL A 71 -8.96 0.38 -1.38
CA VAL A 71 -8.24 -0.13 -0.22
C VAL A 71 -9.27 -0.61 0.78
N GLU A 72 -9.70 -1.86 0.61
CA GLU A 72 -10.74 -2.49 1.44
C GLU A 72 -10.35 -2.50 2.92
N SER A 73 -9.06 -2.76 3.22
CA SER A 73 -8.51 -2.75 4.57
C SER A 73 -8.62 -1.41 5.29
N GLN A 74 -8.73 -0.31 4.55
CA GLN A 74 -8.90 1.05 5.07
C GLN A 74 -10.32 1.60 4.84
N GLY A 75 -11.23 0.81 4.28
CA GLY A 75 -12.60 1.23 3.94
C GLY A 75 -12.70 2.27 2.81
N ILE A 76 -11.67 2.38 1.96
CA ILE A 76 -11.58 3.41 0.92
C ILE A 76 -12.01 2.83 -0.44
N TYR A 77 -13.18 3.27 -0.93
CA TYR A 77 -13.78 2.86 -2.21
C TYR A 77 -13.88 4.01 -3.22
N SER A 78 -12.81 4.79 -3.34
CA SER A 78 -12.77 6.02 -4.14
C SER A 78 -12.02 5.88 -5.47
N ALA A 79 -11.50 4.69 -5.81
CA ALA A 79 -10.51 4.55 -6.89
C ALA A 79 -11.00 5.05 -8.25
N SER A 80 -12.24 4.72 -8.61
CA SER A 80 -12.85 5.19 -9.87
C SER A 80 -13.04 6.69 -9.89
N LYS A 81 -13.42 7.30 -8.76
CA LYS A 81 -13.57 8.76 -8.62
C LYS A 81 -12.22 9.45 -8.74
N VAL A 82 -11.22 8.98 -7.99
CA VAL A 82 -9.84 9.51 -8.03
C VAL A 82 -9.27 9.43 -9.44
N PHE A 83 -9.41 8.28 -10.10
CA PHE A 83 -8.95 8.12 -11.47
C PHE A 83 -9.64 9.08 -12.43
N LYS A 84 -10.95 9.32 -12.29
CA LYS A 84 -11.68 10.31 -13.11
C LYS A 84 -11.25 11.75 -12.82
N THR A 85 -10.90 12.10 -11.59
CA THR A 85 -10.46 13.45 -11.19
C THR A 85 -9.09 13.81 -11.74
N LEU A 86 -8.18 12.84 -11.86
CA LEU A 86 -6.82 13.06 -12.37
C LEU A 86 -6.87 13.28 -13.89
N GLU A 87 -6.39 14.43 -14.36
CA GLU A 87 -6.27 14.76 -15.78
C GLU A 87 -4.80 14.87 -16.19
N ILE A 88 -4.48 14.42 -17.41
CA ILE A 88 -3.13 14.47 -17.95
C ILE A 88 -2.68 15.93 -18.11
N GLY A 89 -1.41 16.20 -17.78
CA GLY A 89 -0.78 17.52 -17.84
C GLY A 89 -1.08 18.44 -16.65
N LYS A 90 -1.93 18.02 -15.71
CA LYS A 90 -2.26 18.81 -14.51
C LYS A 90 -1.51 18.33 -13.28
N ARG A 91 -1.26 19.29 -12.38
CA ARG A 91 -0.63 19.05 -11.08
C ARG A 91 -1.68 18.78 -10.01
N TYR A 92 -1.47 17.72 -9.23
CA TYR A 92 -2.35 17.34 -8.13
C TYR A 92 -1.56 17.15 -6.85
N GLN A 93 -2.17 17.52 -5.74
CA GLN A 93 -1.79 17.02 -4.43
C GLN A 93 -2.51 15.70 -4.22
N VAL A 94 -1.75 14.62 -4.07
CA VAL A 94 -2.27 13.27 -3.92
C VAL A 94 -1.91 12.70 -2.56
N LEU A 95 -2.86 11.98 -1.99
CA LEU A 95 -2.66 11.18 -0.79
C LEU A 95 -2.39 9.75 -1.24
N VAL A 96 -1.22 9.22 -0.88
CA VAL A 96 -0.77 7.88 -1.26
C VAL A 96 -0.61 7.01 -0.02
N THR A 97 -0.94 5.74 -0.15
CA THR A 97 -0.69 4.69 0.86
C THR A 97 0.15 3.59 0.25
N GLY A 98 0.76 2.79 1.11
CA GLY A 98 1.55 1.64 0.71
C GLY A 98 3.01 1.98 0.42
N ARG A 99 3.86 0.95 0.47
CA ARG A 99 5.29 1.09 0.29
C ARG A 99 5.71 0.82 -1.15
N ARG A 100 6.60 1.63 -1.70
CA ARG A 100 7.28 1.31 -2.96
C ARG A 100 8.31 0.21 -2.67
N LEU A 101 8.05 -1.01 -3.13
CA LEU A 101 9.01 -2.12 -3.07
C LEU A 101 9.42 -2.51 -4.50
N PRO A 102 10.57 -1.99 -4.98
CA PRO A 102 10.99 -2.17 -6.39
C PRO A 102 11.11 -3.64 -6.79
N LEU A 103 11.60 -4.49 -5.88
CA LEU A 103 11.83 -5.92 -6.12
C LEU A 103 10.54 -6.73 -6.28
N LEU A 104 9.41 -6.23 -5.79
CA LEU A 104 8.11 -6.92 -5.82
C LEU A 104 7.10 -6.24 -6.75
N GLY A 105 7.52 -5.21 -7.51
CA GLY A 105 6.61 -4.45 -8.38
C GLY A 105 5.47 -3.73 -7.65
N LEU A 106 5.57 -3.59 -6.32
CA LEU A 106 4.55 -2.92 -5.51
C LEU A 106 4.65 -1.40 -5.72
N LYS A 107 3.58 -0.86 -6.30
CA LYS A 107 3.39 0.56 -6.55
C LYS A 107 2.67 1.19 -5.37
N ARG A 108 2.97 2.46 -5.08
CA ARG A 108 2.18 3.25 -4.12
C ARG A 108 0.76 3.44 -4.67
N ASN A 109 -0.22 3.37 -3.79
CA ASN A 109 -1.62 3.49 -4.16
C ASN A 109 -2.14 4.90 -3.85
N ILE A 110 -2.67 5.62 -4.84
CA ILE A 110 -3.34 6.90 -4.62
C ILE A 110 -4.76 6.64 -4.11
N ILE A 111 -5.06 7.17 -2.92
CA ILE A 111 -6.37 7.03 -2.27
C ILE A 111 -7.22 8.30 -2.39
N GLN A 112 -6.57 9.45 -2.61
CA GLN A 112 -7.24 10.74 -2.80
C GLN A 112 -6.39 11.65 -3.69
N ALA A 113 -7.05 12.50 -4.46
CA ALA A 113 -6.41 13.54 -5.27
C ALA A 113 -7.20 14.85 -5.15
N SER A 114 -6.48 15.96 -5.02
CA SER A 114 -7.02 17.33 -5.10
C SER A 114 -6.18 18.13 -6.10
N LEU A 115 -6.86 18.95 -6.92
CA LEU A 115 -6.16 19.81 -7.88
C LEU A 115 -5.27 20.78 -7.11
N ALA A 116 -3.97 20.79 -7.42
CA ALA A 116 -3.06 21.77 -6.85
C ALA A 116 -3.13 23.02 -7.73
N GLN A 117 -3.45 24.16 -7.12
CA GLN A 117 -3.42 25.47 -7.76
C GLN A 117 -2.00 25.88 -8.10
#